data_AF-A0ABD0R9Y9-F1
#
_entry.id   AF-A0ABD0R9Y9-F1
#
_cell.length_a   1.000
_cell.length_b   1.000
_cell.length_c   1.000
_cell.angle_alpha   90.00
_cell.angle_beta   90.00
_cell.angle_gamma   90.00
#
_symmetry.space_group_name_H-M   'P 1'
#
loop_
_entity.id
_entity.type
_entity.pdbx_description
1 polymer ?
#
loop_
_entity_poly.entity_id
_entity_poly.type
_entity_poly.pdbx_seq_one_letter_code
_entity_poly.pdbx_strand_id
1 'polypeptide(L)'
;KSSLLNVSASLKASFLGGLVEVGGSAKYLHDSKSSKRQSRVTMYYSETSRFEQLSMSQLGQITYPQVFNQKTATHVVTAVLYGAQAFMVFDRTISEDENHQEIEGELSVMVKKIPAFSIEGKGAVQMTDSDQQKAENITCTFHGDVHVQQNPTSYMNAVELYKKLPSLIKQDNTVPIKVWLYPLCLLNTKAAKLENEIGTRLLSNTEDIIEELGEVERTYNDLSKRPMVNVFSDIKERLCSFKNSFTIYKLMLQKALARVVPAIRGGALAQNSLEDILKIHSSSPFNAGELNQWLHYANLEVHLLSSYTKTLKGIQIEDSDSLIFSLLDPDIDDVVCLTFTSLKYEDKYLANLTEFVKFDRFKKSDWDMPPQTSPVKKWFERHEVALKMRENLFQFKSFSEAKKDEKRMRFIISAISDASSPGSSIYLYERGNLTDRQYQPMPKPPQPQVKDDMSHGVFLT
;
A
#
# COMPACT_ATOMS: atom_id res chain seq x y z
N LYS A 1 6.04 13.25 -12.07
CA LYS A 1 6.53 12.40 -13.20
C LYS A 1 6.15 12.96 -14.56
N SER A 2 4.87 13.23 -14.82
CA SER A 2 4.37 13.73 -16.10
C SER A 2 5.06 15.01 -16.59
N SER A 3 5.41 15.92 -15.67
CA SER A 3 6.19 17.13 -15.96
C SER A 3 7.58 16.82 -16.53
N LEU A 4 8.29 15.86 -15.94
CA LEU A 4 9.66 15.48 -16.29
C LEU A 4 9.74 14.85 -17.69
N LEU A 5 8.72 14.09 -18.06
CA LEU A 5 8.56 13.48 -19.39
C LEU A 5 7.78 14.38 -20.37
N ASN A 6 7.41 15.60 -19.96
CA ASN A 6 6.60 16.53 -20.74
C ASN A 6 5.32 15.89 -21.35
N VAL A 7 4.64 15.06 -20.54
CA VAL A 7 3.41 14.37 -20.94
C VAL A 7 2.27 15.39 -20.95
N SER A 8 1.66 15.60 -22.11
CA SER A 8 0.53 16.52 -22.28
C SER A 8 -0.69 16.07 -21.47
N ALA A 9 -1.60 17.02 -21.18
CA ALA A 9 -2.88 16.71 -20.51
C ALA A 9 -3.67 15.61 -21.23
N SER A 10 -3.73 15.68 -22.56
CA SER A 10 -4.39 14.66 -23.37
C SER A 10 -3.72 13.29 -23.21
N LEU A 11 -2.40 13.19 -23.36
CA LEU A 11 -1.71 11.91 -23.21
C LEU A 11 -1.84 11.34 -21.78
N LYS A 12 -1.80 12.23 -20.78
CA LYS A 12 -2.00 11.88 -19.37
C LYS A 12 -3.36 11.25 -19.11
N ALA A 13 -4.45 11.81 -19.65
CA ALA A 13 -5.78 11.20 -19.53
C ALA A 13 -5.83 9.76 -20.07
N SER A 14 -5.15 9.50 -21.20
CA SER A 14 -5.05 8.16 -21.75
C SER A 14 -4.19 7.22 -20.89
N PHE A 15 -3.10 7.73 -20.33
CA PHE A 15 -2.25 6.96 -19.43
C PHE A 15 -3.00 6.53 -18.16
N LEU A 16 -3.76 7.45 -17.54
CA LEU A 16 -4.59 7.16 -16.36
C LEU A 16 -5.66 6.10 -16.67
N GLY A 17 -6.23 6.13 -17.88
CA GLY A 17 -7.14 5.09 -18.37
C GLY A 17 -6.47 3.78 -18.77
N GLY A 18 -5.14 3.62 -18.65
CA GLY A 18 -4.44 2.41 -19.08
C GLY A 18 -4.45 2.18 -20.60
N LEU A 19 -4.67 3.23 -21.39
CA LEU A 19 -4.75 3.17 -22.85
C LEU A 19 -3.38 3.33 -23.54
N VAL A 20 -2.34 3.62 -22.77
CA VAL A 20 -0.98 3.86 -23.25
C VAL A 20 -0.07 2.79 -22.68
N GLU A 21 0.50 1.97 -23.56
CA GLU A 21 1.60 1.08 -23.21
C GLU A 21 2.92 1.86 -23.17
N VAL A 22 3.73 1.62 -22.16
CA VAL A 22 5.02 2.30 -21.98
C VAL A 22 6.17 1.30 -22.01
N GLY A 23 7.22 1.65 -22.74
CA GLY A 23 8.47 0.89 -22.84
C GLY A 23 9.67 1.66 -22.29
N GLY A 24 10.83 1.01 -22.25
CA GLY A 24 12.10 1.65 -21.92
C GLY A 24 12.06 2.49 -20.64
N SER A 25 12.55 3.72 -20.74
CA SER A 25 12.59 4.71 -19.66
C SER A 25 11.20 5.13 -19.16
N ALA A 26 10.18 5.12 -20.02
CA ALA A 26 8.82 5.52 -19.68
C ALA A 26 8.12 4.55 -18.70
N LYS A 27 8.68 3.35 -18.47
CA LYS A 27 8.25 2.46 -17.37
C LYS A 27 8.33 3.13 -16.00
N TYR A 28 9.16 4.16 -15.84
CA TYR A 28 9.19 5.04 -14.68
C TYR A 28 7.80 5.60 -14.32
N LEU A 29 6.91 5.84 -15.29
CA LEU A 29 5.55 6.33 -15.03
C LEU A 29 4.75 5.38 -14.11
N HIS A 30 4.94 4.06 -14.25
CA HIS A 30 4.31 3.05 -13.39
C HIS A 30 5.00 2.83 -12.04
N ASP A 31 6.23 3.33 -11.86
CA ASP A 31 7.00 3.11 -10.61
C ASP A 31 6.53 4.03 -9.47
N SER A 32 5.48 3.66 -8.75
CA SER A 32 4.99 4.40 -7.57
C SER A 32 5.63 3.90 -6.28
N LYS A 33 5.73 4.79 -5.27
CA LYS A 33 6.08 4.37 -3.91
C LYS A 33 5.11 3.30 -3.42
N SER A 34 5.65 2.25 -2.80
CA SER A 34 4.84 1.14 -2.26
C SER A 34 4.46 1.32 -0.79
N SER A 35 5.07 2.30 -0.11
CA SER A 35 5.01 2.54 1.33
C SER A 35 5.03 4.05 1.62
N LYS A 36 4.39 4.49 2.71
CA LYS A 36 4.53 5.85 3.24
C LYS A 36 5.85 6.06 3.98
N ARG A 37 6.50 4.96 4.39
CA ARG A 37 7.82 4.94 5.03
C ARG A 37 8.96 4.92 4.02
N GLN A 38 8.74 5.41 2.80
CA GLN A 38 9.72 5.41 1.73
C GLN A 38 10.06 6.84 1.32
N SER A 39 11.31 7.23 1.55
CA SER A 39 11.89 8.41 0.92
C SER A 39 12.36 8.04 -0.48
N ARG A 40 12.11 8.93 -1.45
CA ARG A 40 12.45 8.70 -2.85
C ARG A 40 13.00 9.95 -3.50
N VAL A 41 14.14 9.81 -4.18
CA VAL A 41 14.71 10.85 -5.04
C VAL A 41 15.01 10.20 -6.40
N THR A 42 14.67 10.88 -7.49
CA THR A 42 14.92 10.36 -8.84
C THR A 42 15.92 11.24 -9.56
N MET A 43 17.00 10.64 -10.04
CA MET A 43 17.90 11.27 -11.00
C MET A 43 17.39 11.00 -12.41
N TYR A 44 17.34 12.05 -13.22
CA TYR A 44 16.95 11.99 -14.62
C TYR A 44 18.12 12.39 -15.50
N TYR A 45 18.43 11.53 -16.45
CA TYR A 45 19.42 11.74 -17.48
C TYR A 45 18.72 11.73 -18.84
N SER A 46 19.09 12.67 -19.71
CA SER A 46 18.54 12.75 -21.07
C SER A 46 19.59 13.29 -22.01
N GLU A 47 19.71 12.65 -23.17
CA GLU A 47 20.56 13.09 -24.26
C GLU A 47 19.77 13.01 -25.57
N THR A 48 19.89 14.05 -26.40
CA THR A 48 19.26 14.11 -27.72
C THR A 48 20.31 13.85 -28.79
N SER A 49 19.92 13.24 -29.90
CA SER A 49 20.85 12.81 -30.94
C SER A 49 20.51 13.38 -32.31
N ARG A 50 19.42 12.92 -32.93
CA ARG A 50 19.05 13.31 -34.30
C ARG A 50 17.60 13.75 -34.38
N PHE A 51 17.33 14.62 -35.34
CA PHE A 51 16.00 15.10 -35.67
C PHE A 51 15.70 14.77 -37.12
N GLU A 52 14.58 14.08 -37.35
CA GLU A 52 14.11 13.69 -38.67
C GLU A 52 12.73 14.30 -38.90
N GLN A 53 12.49 14.83 -40.10
CA GLN A 53 11.23 15.47 -40.45
C GLN A 53 10.87 15.19 -41.90
N LEU A 54 9.57 14.98 -42.15
CA LEU A 54 9.00 14.89 -43.49
C LEU A 54 8.91 16.26 -44.14
N SER A 55 9.29 16.34 -45.41
CA SER A 55 8.98 17.50 -46.25
C SER A 55 7.50 17.55 -46.61
N MET A 56 7.01 18.72 -47.03
CA MET A 56 5.62 18.86 -47.52
C MET A 56 5.38 18.02 -48.78
N SER A 57 6.39 17.82 -49.63
CA SER A 57 6.28 16.94 -50.81
C SER A 57 6.12 15.47 -50.41
N GLN A 58 6.83 15.01 -49.39
CA GLN A 58 6.68 13.65 -48.85
C GLN A 58 5.32 13.46 -48.18
N LEU A 59 4.83 14.46 -47.43
CA LEU A 59 3.51 14.40 -46.79
C LEU A 59 2.35 14.32 -47.82
N GLY A 60 2.54 14.89 -49.01
CA GLY A 60 1.59 14.80 -50.12
C GLY A 60 1.56 13.43 -50.83
N GLN A 61 2.59 12.60 -50.65
CA GLN A 61 2.70 11.27 -51.26
C GLN A 61 2.16 10.18 -50.32
N ILE A 62 0.84 10.07 -50.24
CA ILE A 62 0.18 9.15 -49.31
C ILE A 62 0.13 7.74 -49.90
N THR A 63 0.98 6.85 -49.39
CA THR A 63 1.04 5.43 -49.80
C THR A 63 -0.21 4.62 -49.42
N TYR A 64 -0.89 5.00 -48.33
CA TYR A 64 -2.04 4.27 -47.78
C TYR A 64 -3.30 5.15 -47.64
N PRO A 65 -3.90 5.61 -48.75
CA PRO A 65 -5.03 6.55 -48.72
C PRO A 65 -6.30 5.94 -48.10
N GLN A 66 -6.40 4.62 -48.00
CA GLN A 66 -7.52 3.94 -47.34
C GLN A 66 -7.72 4.34 -45.88
N VAL A 67 -6.66 4.82 -45.19
CA VAL A 67 -6.72 5.31 -43.80
C VAL A 67 -7.79 6.38 -43.61
N PHE A 68 -8.04 7.21 -44.64
CA PHE A 68 -9.05 8.27 -44.59
C PHE A 68 -10.47 7.72 -44.53
N ASN A 69 -10.78 6.72 -45.35
CA ASN A 69 -12.12 6.12 -45.38
C ASN A 69 -12.33 5.16 -44.21
N GLN A 70 -11.28 4.43 -43.79
CA GLN A 70 -11.33 3.49 -42.68
C GLN A 70 -11.34 4.19 -41.31
N LYS A 71 -10.92 5.46 -41.23
CA LYS A 71 -10.89 6.27 -40.00
C LYS A 71 -10.08 5.62 -38.87
N THR A 72 -9.03 4.88 -39.22
CA THR A 72 -8.17 4.14 -38.27
C THR A 72 -7.13 5.02 -37.57
N ALA A 73 -6.90 6.24 -38.07
CA ALA A 73 -6.00 7.21 -37.45
C ALA A 73 -6.54 8.64 -37.59
N THR A 74 -6.20 9.50 -36.64
CA THR A 74 -6.53 10.94 -36.64
C THR A 74 -5.35 11.82 -37.03
N HIS A 75 -4.11 11.33 -36.83
CA HIS A 75 -2.87 12.08 -37.05
C HIS A 75 -1.82 11.22 -37.75
N VAL A 76 -0.86 11.88 -38.39
CA VAL A 76 0.36 11.30 -38.94
C VAL A 76 1.58 11.93 -38.28
N VAL A 77 2.63 11.14 -38.05
CA VAL A 77 3.92 11.65 -37.54
C VAL A 77 4.62 12.41 -38.64
N THR A 78 4.97 13.68 -38.41
CA THR A 78 5.68 14.52 -39.37
C THR A 78 7.12 14.82 -38.98
N ALA A 79 7.45 14.74 -37.70
CA ALA A 79 8.82 14.84 -37.22
C ALA A 79 9.06 13.98 -35.98
N VAL A 80 10.30 13.55 -35.80
CA VAL A 80 10.76 12.73 -34.68
C VAL A 80 12.10 13.25 -34.18
N LEU A 81 12.20 13.47 -32.88
CA LEU A 81 13.45 13.69 -32.18
C LEU A 81 13.87 12.39 -31.50
N TYR A 82 15.07 11.93 -31.81
CA TYR A 82 15.67 10.74 -31.23
C TYR A 82 16.65 11.09 -30.13
N GLY A 83 16.80 10.19 -29.18
CA GLY A 83 17.73 10.32 -28.07
C GLY A 83 17.68 9.10 -27.17
N ALA A 84 18.13 9.28 -25.93
CA ALA A 84 17.97 8.28 -24.89
C ALA A 84 17.69 8.98 -23.55
N GLN A 85 16.77 8.41 -22.78
CA GLN A 85 16.45 8.86 -21.43
C GLN A 85 16.74 7.75 -20.43
N ALA A 86 17.07 8.14 -19.20
CA ALA A 86 17.23 7.22 -18.10
C ALA A 86 16.78 7.85 -16.78
N PHE A 87 16.11 7.05 -15.97
CA PHE A 87 15.68 7.36 -14.62
C PHE A 87 16.36 6.40 -13.65
N MET A 88 17.11 6.94 -12.72
CA MET A 88 17.62 6.21 -11.56
C MET A 88 16.78 6.63 -10.35
N VAL A 89 15.92 5.72 -9.89
CA VAL A 89 15.00 5.93 -8.77
C VAL A 89 15.68 5.43 -7.51
N PHE A 90 16.08 6.34 -6.63
CA PHE A 90 16.71 6.03 -5.36
C PHE A 90 15.68 5.98 -4.25
N ASP A 91 15.63 4.87 -3.52
CA ASP A 91 14.71 4.66 -2.42
C ASP A 91 15.46 4.33 -1.13
N ARG A 92 15.02 4.96 -0.05
CA ARG A 92 15.43 4.63 1.33
C ARG A 92 14.20 4.40 2.19
N THR A 93 14.18 3.27 2.88
CA THR A 93 13.14 2.95 3.87
C THR A 93 13.41 3.73 5.16
N ILE A 94 12.36 4.25 5.78
CA ILE A 94 12.39 5.05 7.00
C ILE A 94 11.83 4.21 8.15
N SER A 95 12.60 4.12 9.23
CA SER A 95 12.23 3.44 10.47
C SER A 95 11.23 4.27 11.29
N GLU A 96 10.61 3.69 12.32
CA GLU A 96 9.58 4.41 13.10
C GLU A 96 10.12 5.58 13.92
N ASP A 97 11.40 5.50 14.29
CA ASP A 97 12.16 6.47 15.09
C ASP A 97 12.90 7.51 14.24
N GLU A 98 12.99 7.31 12.92
CA GLU A 98 13.68 8.21 12.01
C GLU A 98 12.79 9.39 11.57
N ASN A 99 13.39 10.56 11.43
CA ASN A 99 12.68 11.74 10.94
C ASN A 99 12.59 11.74 9.41
N HIS A 100 11.37 11.73 8.87
CA HIS A 100 11.14 11.68 7.42
C HIS A 100 11.82 12.83 6.65
N GLN A 101 11.77 14.06 7.17
CA GLN A 101 12.34 15.23 6.50
C GLN A 101 13.87 15.18 6.48
N GLU A 102 14.46 14.69 7.56
CA GLU A 102 15.91 14.49 7.65
C GLU A 102 16.37 13.45 6.62
N ILE A 103 15.73 12.27 6.58
CA ILE A 103 16.07 11.21 5.61
C ILE A 103 15.88 11.66 4.17
N GLU A 104 14.83 12.43 3.88
CA GLU A 104 14.63 13.03 2.56
C GLU A 104 15.73 14.03 2.17
N GLY A 105 16.13 14.90 3.11
CA GLY A 105 17.25 15.81 2.93
C GLY A 105 18.57 15.06 2.67
N GLU A 106 18.86 14.04 3.47
CA GLU A 106 20.04 13.20 3.31
C GLU A 106 20.08 12.50 1.96
N LEU A 107 18.98 11.84 1.56
CA LEU A 107 18.88 11.14 0.29
C LEU A 107 19.06 12.11 -0.89
N SER A 108 18.48 13.31 -0.80
CA SER A 108 18.62 14.36 -1.81
C SER A 108 20.08 14.82 -1.96
N VAL A 109 20.80 15.00 -0.85
CA VAL A 109 22.23 15.34 -0.87
C VAL A 109 23.05 14.22 -1.50
N MET A 110 22.81 12.97 -1.12
CA MET A 110 23.52 11.81 -1.68
C MET A 110 23.35 11.74 -3.20
N VAL A 111 22.11 11.78 -3.70
CA VAL A 111 21.85 11.73 -5.16
C VAL A 111 22.52 12.89 -5.91
N LYS A 112 22.57 14.10 -5.32
CA LYS A 112 23.27 15.26 -5.91
C LYS A 112 24.79 15.11 -5.98
N LYS A 113 25.40 14.26 -5.13
CA LYS A 113 26.84 13.99 -5.14
C LYS A 113 27.27 12.99 -6.23
N ILE A 114 26.35 12.21 -6.80
CA ILE A 114 26.66 11.18 -7.83
C ILE A 114 27.54 11.72 -8.98
N PRO A 115 27.26 12.89 -9.59
CA PRO A 115 28.12 13.41 -10.65
C PRO A 115 29.55 13.69 -10.18
N ALA A 116 29.72 14.16 -8.94
CA ALA A 116 31.04 14.46 -8.37
C ALA A 116 31.86 13.19 -8.09
N PHE A 117 31.20 12.13 -7.60
CA PHE A 117 31.83 10.82 -7.38
C PHE A 117 32.17 10.07 -8.68
N SER A 118 31.60 10.50 -9.80
CA SER A 118 31.83 9.88 -11.12
C SER A 118 33.05 10.45 -11.86
N ILE A 119 33.69 11.50 -11.32
CA ILE A 119 34.86 12.16 -11.92
C ILE A 119 36.14 11.41 -11.52
N GLU A 120 37.02 11.15 -12.48
CA GLU A 120 38.37 10.63 -12.25
C GLU A 120 39.43 11.71 -12.44
N GLY A 121 40.56 11.60 -11.72
CA GLY A 121 41.71 12.50 -11.84
C GLY A 121 41.76 13.60 -10.76
N LYS A 122 42.46 14.70 -11.05
CA LYS A 122 42.82 15.73 -10.05
C LYS A 122 41.63 16.48 -9.41
N GLY A 123 40.42 16.31 -9.92
CA GLY A 123 39.17 16.88 -9.38
C GLY A 123 38.21 15.84 -8.80
N ALA A 124 38.65 14.58 -8.63
CA ALA A 124 37.82 13.51 -8.08
C ALA A 124 37.46 13.79 -6.62
N VAL A 125 36.15 13.81 -6.33
CA VAL A 125 35.67 13.89 -4.95
C VAL A 125 35.59 12.47 -4.40
N GLN A 126 36.31 12.21 -3.32
CA GLN A 126 36.25 10.92 -2.65
C GLN A 126 35.03 10.83 -1.73
N MET A 127 34.44 9.65 -1.65
CA MET A 127 33.35 9.36 -0.75
C MET A 127 33.87 9.30 0.69
N THR A 128 33.23 10.03 1.61
CA THR A 128 33.58 9.96 3.04
C THR A 128 33.01 8.68 3.68
N ASP A 129 33.55 8.26 4.83
CA ASP A 129 33.02 7.12 5.58
C ASP A 129 31.53 7.29 5.91
N SER A 130 31.11 8.52 6.24
CA SER A 130 29.69 8.84 6.47
C SER A 130 28.85 8.69 5.20
N ASP A 131 29.37 9.09 4.03
CA ASP A 131 28.66 8.91 2.76
C ASP A 131 28.52 7.42 2.42
N GLN A 132 29.53 6.60 2.69
CA GLN A 132 29.48 5.15 2.49
C GLN A 132 28.40 4.50 3.34
N GLN A 133 28.36 4.82 4.65
CA GLN A 133 27.33 4.30 5.55
C GLN A 133 25.91 4.68 5.09
N LYS A 134 25.72 5.91 4.59
CA LYS A 134 24.41 6.33 4.06
C LYS A 134 24.05 5.59 2.78
N ALA A 135 25.03 5.31 1.92
CA ALA A 135 24.82 4.61 0.65
C ALA A 135 24.34 3.17 0.82
N GLU A 136 24.72 2.49 1.91
CA GLU A 136 24.29 1.11 2.21
C GLU A 136 22.77 0.97 2.35
N ASN A 137 22.10 2.02 2.82
CA ASN A 137 20.66 2.03 3.04
C ASN A 137 19.87 2.56 1.83
N ILE A 138 20.54 2.84 0.72
CA ILE A 138 19.95 3.41 -0.49
C ILE A 138 19.92 2.34 -1.60
N THR A 139 18.71 2.00 -2.01
CA THR A 139 18.46 1.13 -3.16
C THR A 139 18.26 1.97 -4.43
N CYS A 140 18.55 1.39 -5.58
CA CYS A 140 18.33 2.03 -6.88
C CYS A 140 17.46 1.14 -7.77
N THR A 141 16.51 1.73 -8.47
CA THR A 141 15.76 1.09 -9.56
C THR A 141 15.98 1.87 -10.84
N PHE A 142 16.39 1.18 -11.91
CA PHE A 142 16.73 1.81 -13.20
C PHE A 142 15.65 1.59 -14.25
N HIS A 143 15.24 2.68 -14.90
CA HIS A 143 14.38 2.68 -16.09
C HIS A 143 15.06 3.49 -17.17
N GLY A 144 15.56 2.86 -18.23
CA GLY A 144 16.29 3.56 -19.28
C GLY A 144 16.06 2.98 -20.67
N ASP A 145 16.38 3.80 -21.67
CA ASP A 145 16.35 3.43 -23.09
C ASP A 145 17.66 2.81 -23.59
N VAL A 146 18.61 2.62 -22.67
CA VAL A 146 19.92 2.02 -22.94
C VAL A 146 19.97 0.58 -22.50
N HIS A 147 20.62 -0.27 -23.29
CA HIS A 147 20.91 -1.63 -22.89
C HIS A 147 22.07 -1.64 -21.89
N VAL A 148 21.79 -2.10 -20.67
CA VAL A 148 22.79 -2.30 -19.62
C VAL A 148 22.91 -3.79 -19.33
N GLN A 149 24.14 -4.29 -19.16
CA GLN A 149 24.38 -5.71 -18.86
C GLN A 149 23.73 -6.12 -17.53
N GLN A 150 23.77 -5.22 -16.54
CA GLN A 150 23.15 -5.39 -15.25
C GLN A 150 22.54 -4.07 -14.78
N ASN A 151 21.28 -4.10 -14.35
CA ASN A 151 20.62 -2.94 -13.76
C ASN A 151 21.23 -2.63 -12.38
N PRO A 152 21.45 -1.35 -12.04
CA PRO A 152 21.90 -0.97 -10.72
C PRO A 152 20.79 -1.24 -9.71
N THR A 153 21.16 -1.82 -8.58
CA THR A 153 20.27 -2.11 -7.45
C THR A 153 20.68 -1.37 -6.17
N SER A 154 21.90 -0.83 -6.14
CA SER A 154 22.48 -0.07 -5.03
C SER A 154 22.89 1.34 -5.48
N TYR A 155 23.13 2.21 -4.51
CA TYR A 155 23.71 3.54 -4.77
C TYR A 155 25.05 3.45 -5.52
N MET A 156 25.96 2.56 -5.12
CA MET A 156 27.28 2.43 -5.75
C MET A 156 27.19 1.96 -7.20
N ASN A 157 26.34 0.96 -7.48
CA ASN A 157 26.10 0.50 -8.85
C ASN A 157 25.55 1.63 -9.73
N ALA A 158 24.73 2.52 -9.16
CA ALA A 158 24.20 3.66 -9.87
C ALA A 158 25.27 4.71 -10.21
N VAL A 159 26.22 4.97 -9.30
CA VAL A 159 27.38 5.85 -9.58
C VAL A 159 28.21 5.28 -10.73
N GLU A 160 28.51 3.98 -10.71
CA GLU A 160 29.25 3.33 -11.79
C GLU A 160 28.50 3.37 -13.13
N LEU A 161 27.20 3.12 -13.11
CA LEU A 161 26.39 3.20 -14.32
C LEU A 161 26.34 4.64 -14.85
N TYR A 162 26.15 5.63 -13.97
CA TYR A 162 26.11 7.04 -14.35
C TYR A 162 27.38 7.45 -15.10
N LYS A 163 28.55 7.02 -14.62
CA LYS A 163 29.83 7.24 -15.30
C LYS A 163 29.87 6.66 -16.72
N LYS A 164 29.25 5.49 -16.92
CA LYS A 164 29.24 4.78 -18.21
C LYS A 164 28.14 5.29 -19.17
N LEU A 165 27.05 5.88 -18.66
CA LEU A 165 25.88 6.29 -19.45
C LEU A 165 26.22 7.05 -20.74
N PRO A 166 27.08 8.09 -20.74
CA PRO A 166 27.40 8.81 -21.98
C PRO A 166 28.02 7.94 -23.07
N SER A 167 28.80 6.91 -22.69
CA SER A 167 29.43 6.00 -23.66
C SER A 167 28.50 4.88 -24.15
N LEU A 168 27.43 4.61 -23.40
CA LEU A 168 26.38 3.66 -23.77
C LEU A 168 25.38 4.26 -24.75
N ILE A 169 25.20 5.58 -24.74
CA ILE A 169 24.31 6.30 -25.65
C ILE A 169 25.07 6.57 -26.95
N LYS A 170 25.00 5.62 -27.89
CA LYS A 170 25.53 5.78 -29.25
C LYS A 170 24.39 6.13 -30.20
N GLN A 171 24.68 6.91 -31.25
CA GLN A 171 23.67 7.38 -32.22
C GLN A 171 22.81 6.24 -32.80
N ASP A 172 23.40 5.06 -33.02
CA ASP A 172 22.73 3.90 -33.59
C ASP A 172 21.73 3.21 -32.65
N ASN A 173 21.80 3.48 -31.33
CA ASN A 173 20.97 2.87 -30.30
C ASN A 173 19.95 3.85 -29.69
N THR A 174 19.63 4.93 -30.40
CA THR A 174 18.71 5.97 -29.91
C THR A 174 17.25 5.66 -30.27
N VAL A 175 16.34 6.02 -29.38
CA VAL A 175 14.88 5.81 -29.53
C VAL A 175 14.16 7.15 -29.76
N PRO A 176 12.95 7.15 -30.35
CA PRO A 176 12.11 8.33 -30.39
C PRO A 176 11.76 8.82 -28.98
N ILE A 177 12.15 10.05 -28.64
CA ILE A 177 11.85 10.68 -27.34
C ILE A 177 10.80 11.80 -27.46
N LYS A 178 10.57 12.33 -28.67
CA LYS A 178 9.52 13.31 -28.95
C LYS A 178 9.05 13.21 -30.40
N VAL A 179 7.74 13.33 -30.61
CA VAL A 179 7.11 13.27 -31.94
C VAL A 179 6.23 14.49 -32.18
N TRP A 180 6.15 14.92 -33.44
CA TRP A 180 5.23 15.94 -33.91
C TRP A 180 4.17 15.28 -34.77
N LEU A 181 2.91 15.61 -34.49
CA LEU A 181 1.75 15.01 -35.13
C LEU A 181 1.04 16.06 -35.98
N TYR A 182 0.68 15.70 -37.20
CA TYR A 182 -0.13 16.53 -38.09
C TYR A 182 -1.51 15.91 -38.27
N PRO A 183 -2.61 16.68 -38.12
CA PRO A 183 -3.96 16.14 -38.28
C PRO A 183 -4.25 15.69 -39.71
N LEU A 184 -4.69 14.44 -39.88
CA LEU A 184 -5.02 13.88 -41.19
C LEU A 184 -6.22 14.58 -41.85
N CYS A 185 -7.11 15.15 -41.05
CA CYS A 185 -8.29 15.86 -41.54
C CYS A 185 -7.97 17.14 -42.31
N LEU A 186 -6.76 17.70 -42.13
CA LEU A 186 -6.26 18.83 -42.92
C LEU A 186 -5.73 18.38 -44.29
N LEU A 187 -5.36 17.10 -44.44
CA LEU A 187 -4.98 16.51 -45.72
C LEU A 187 -6.19 16.00 -46.50
N ASN A 188 -7.17 15.42 -45.79
CA ASN A 188 -8.39 14.89 -46.39
C ASN A 188 -9.56 15.01 -45.41
N THR A 189 -10.64 15.67 -45.85
CA THR A 189 -11.81 15.95 -45.00
C THR A 189 -12.57 14.69 -44.53
N LYS A 190 -12.37 13.53 -45.19
CA LYS A 190 -12.97 12.25 -44.80
C LYS A 190 -12.27 11.60 -43.59
N ALA A 191 -11.05 12.01 -43.27
CA ALA A 191 -10.26 11.43 -42.19
C ALA A 191 -10.96 11.54 -40.82
N ALA A 192 -10.60 10.66 -39.90
CA ALA A 192 -11.03 10.77 -38.51
C ALA A 192 -10.52 12.08 -37.88
N LYS A 193 -11.29 12.64 -36.97
CA LYS A 193 -10.97 13.88 -36.25
C LYS A 193 -10.99 13.63 -34.76
N LEU A 194 -10.17 14.40 -34.04
CA LEU A 194 -10.32 14.58 -32.61
C LEU A 194 -11.41 15.64 -32.42
N GLU A 195 -12.62 15.23 -32.05
CA GLU A 195 -13.78 16.12 -31.96
C GLU A 195 -13.79 16.91 -30.64
N ASN A 196 -13.32 16.29 -29.55
CA ASN A 196 -13.28 16.93 -28.23
C ASN A 196 -11.97 16.65 -27.49
N GLU A 197 -11.60 17.57 -26.61
CA GLU A 197 -10.57 17.35 -25.58
C GLU A 197 -11.21 17.00 -24.23
N ILE A 198 -10.42 16.41 -23.33
CA ILE A 198 -10.83 16.24 -21.94
C ILE A 198 -10.56 17.56 -21.21
N GLY A 199 -11.59 18.14 -20.59
CA GLY A 199 -11.46 19.38 -19.83
C GLY A 199 -10.41 19.26 -18.72
N THR A 200 -9.57 20.29 -18.57
CA THR A 200 -8.45 20.33 -17.60
C THR A 200 -8.91 20.09 -16.17
N ARG A 201 -10.06 20.63 -15.78
CA ARG A 201 -10.68 20.40 -14.45
C ARG A 201 -11.00 18.92 -14.21
N LEU A 202 -11.65 18.26 -15.18
CA LEU A 202 -12.00 16.83 -15.06
C LEU A 202 -10.77 15.94 -15.01
N LEU A 203 -9.75 16.29 -15.80
CA LEU A 203 -8.47 15.61 -15.76
C LEU A 203 -7.79 15.75 -14.38
N SER A 204 -7.74 16.96 -13.82
CA SER A 204 -7.21 17.19 -12.47
C SER A 204 -7.96 16.35 -11.43
N ASN A 205 -9.29 16.39 -11.43
CA ASN A 205 -10.09 15.60 -10.49
C ASN A 205 -9.84 14.08 -10.64
N THR A 206 -9.60 13.61 -11.87
CA THR A 206 -9.28 12.19 -12.13
C THR A 206 -7.90 11.84 -11.58
N GLU A 207 -6.92 12.74 -11.74
CA GLU A 207 -5.58 12.60 -11.16
C GLU A 207 -5.62 12.55 -9.63
N ASP A 208 -6.38 13.46 -9.02
CA ASP A 208 -6.54 13.55 -7.57
C ASP A 208 -7.10 12.24 -7.00
N ILE A 209 -8.17 11.70 -7.60
CA ILE A 209 -8.76 10.41 -7.19
C ILE A 209 -7.76 9.26 -7.33
N ILE A 210 -7.01 9.21 -8.42
CA ILE A 210 -6.03 8.13 -8.63
C ILE A 210 -4.89 8.22 -7.60
N GLU A 211 -4.44 9.43 -7.26
CA GLU A 211 -3.43 9.63 -6.22
C GLU A 211 -3.97 9.31 -4.82
N GLU A 212 -5.20 9.72 -4.49
CA GLU A 212 -5.86 9.36 -3.23
C GLU A 212 -5.98 7.84 -3.05
N LEU A 213 -6.37 7.10 -4.10
CA LEU A 213 -6.37 5.64 -4.09
C LEU A 213 -4.93 5.09 -3.95
N GLY A 214 -3.93 5.73 -4.57
CA GLY A 214 -2.52 5.39 -4.36
C GLY A 214 -2.08 5.54 -2.90
N GLU A 215 -2.51 6.60 -2.22
CA GLU A 215 -2.24 6.84 -0.80
C GLU A 215 -2.91 5.80 0.12
N VAL A 216 -4.14 5.40 -0.20
CA VAL A 216 -4.82 4.29 0.49
C VAL A 216 -4.04 2.99 0.33
N GLU A 217 -3.58 2.67 -0.88
CA GLU A 217 -2.80 1.46 -1.16
C GLU A 217 -1.48 1.42 -0.37
N ARG A 218 -0.76 2.55 -0.30
CA ARG A 218 0.48 2.68 0.51
C ARG A 218 0.20 2.48 1.99
N THR A 219 -0.89 3.07 2.50
CA THR A 219 -1.31 2.91 3.90
C THR A 219 -1.64 1.45 4.22
N TYR A 220 -2.40 0.79 3.35
CA TYR A 220 -2.71 -0.63 3.45
C TYR A 220 -1.43 -1.48 3.44
N ASN A 221 -0.51 -1.22 2.51
CA ASN A 221 0.74 -1.97 2.39
C ASN A 221 1.57 -1.87 3.67
N ASP A 222 1.68 -0.68 4.26
CA ASP A 222 2.40 -0.47 5.53
C ASP A 222 1.73 -1.19 6.70
N LEU A 223 0.40 -1.14 6.78
CA LEU A 223 -0.35 -1.87 7.80
C LEU A 223 -0.16 -3.38 7.65
N SER A 224 -0.28 -3.91 6.43
CA SER A 224 -0.20 -5.35 6.14
C SER A 224 1.16 -5.98 6.44
N LYS A 225 2.23 -5.18 6.42
CA LYS A 225 3.60 -5.60 6.75
C LYS A 225 3.86 -5.71 8.25
N ARG A 226 2.95 -5.24 9.11
CA ARG A 226 3.15 -5.29 10.57
C ARG A 226 3.14 -6.74 11.07
N PRO A 227 4.06 -7.12 11.97
CA PRO A 227 4.14 -8.50 12.47
C PRO A 227 2.82 -9.02 13.06
N MET A 228 2.10 -8.16 13.81
CA MET A 228 0.83 -8.53 14.46
C MET A 228 -0.29 -8.88 13.50
N VAL A 229 -0.23 -8.45 12.23
CA VAL A 229 -1.26 -8.81 11.23
C VAL A 229 -1.25 -10.30 10.93
N ASN A 230 -0.08 -10.95 10.99
CA ASN A 230 0.05 -12.38 10.70
C ASN A 230 -0.15 -13.28 11.92
N VAL A 231 -0.35 -12.70 13.11
CA VAL A 231 -0.51 -13.46 14.36
C VAL A 231 -1.94 -13.99 14.50
N PHE A 232 -2.95 -13.18 14.16
CA PHE A 232 -4.35 -13.55 14.25
C PHE A 232 -4.96 -13.66 12.85
N SER A 233 -5.48 -14.84 12.51
CA SER A 233 -6.07 -15.12 11.20
C SER A 233 -7.22 -14.15 10.87
N ASP A 234 -8.07 -13.83 11.85
CA ASP A 234 -9.19 -12.89 11.68
C ASP A 234 -8.75 -11.49 11.17
N ILE A 235 -7.58 -10.99 11.59
CA ILE A 235 -7.05 -9.70 11.11
C ILE A 235 -6.53 -9.84 9.67
N LYS A 236 -5.78 -10.91 9.42
CA LYS A 236 -5.22 -11.21 8.11
C LYS A 236 -6.33 -11.37 7.07
N GLU A 237 -7.37 -12.12 7.37
CA GLU A 237 -8.52 -12.35 6.50
C GLU A 237 -9.26 -11.04 6.16
N ARG A 238 -9.53 -10.19 7.15
CA ARG A 238 -10.17 -8.87 6.93
C ARG A 238 -9.32 -7.97 6.03
N LEU A 239 -8.02 -7.90 6.27
CA LEU A 239 -7.10 -7.12 5.42
C LEU A 239 -7.00 -7.70 4.00
N CYS A 240 -6.98 -9.03 3.85
CA CYS A 240 -7.03 -9.67 2.54
C CYS A 240 -8.34 -9.37 1.79
N SER A 241 -9.48 -9.40 2.48
CA SER A 241 -10.78 -9.05 1.89
C SER A 241 -10.83 -7.60 1.40
N PHE A 242 -10.30 -6.67 2.20
CA PHE A 242 -10.12 -5.27 1.80
C PHE A 242 -9.27 -5.15 0.54
N LYS A 243 -8.08 -5.78 0.52
CA LYS A 243 -7.16 -5.73 -0.62
C LYS A 243 -7.82 -6.22 -1.91
N ASN A 244 -8.50 -7.37 -1.85
CA ASN A 244 -9.14 -7.97 -3.01
C ASN A 244 -10.21 -7.03 -3.59
N SER A 245 -11.10 -6.52 -2.73
CA SER A 245 -12.16 -5.58 -3.14
C SER A 245 -11.57 -4.29 -3.71
N PHE A 246 -10.54 -3.74 -3.06
CA PHE A 246 -9.84 -2.54 -3.49
C PHE A 246 -9.14 -2.69 -4.84
N THR A 247 -8.43 -3.80 -5.07
CA THR A 247 -7.79 -4.09 -6.36
C THR A 247 -8.83 -4.23 -7.48
N ILE A 248 -9.94 -4.93 -7.23
CA ILE A 248 -11.03 -5.07 -8.21
C ILE A 248 -11.60 -3.69 -8.55
N TYR A 249 -11.88 -2.86 -7.55
CA TYR A 249 -12.41 -1.51 -7.76
C TYR A 249 -11.47 -0.64 -8.62
N LYS A 250 -10.16 -0.61 -8.32
CA LYS A 250 -9.17 0.15 -9.13
C LYS A 250 -9.20 -0.28 -10.60
N LEU A 251 -9.30 -1.58 -10.87
CA LEU A 251 -9.43 -2.10 -12.23
C LEU A 251 -10.75 -1.68 -12.90
N MET A 252 -11.86 -1.68 -12.17
CA MET A 252 -13.15 -1.20 -12.68
C MET A 252 -13.10 0.28 -13.06
N LEU A 253 -12.56 1.12 -12.18
CA LEU A 253 -12.38 2.55 -12.42
C LEU A 253 -11.49 2.79 -13.65
N GLN A 254 -10.34 2.11 -13.73
CA GLN A 254 -9.44 2.22 -14.88
C GLN A 254 -10.12 1.81 -16.19
N LYS A 255 -10.86 0.70 -16.20
CA LYS A 255 -11.64 0.26 -17.37
C LYS A 255 -12.72 1.26 -17.78
N ALA A 256 -13.38 1.90 -16.81
CA ALA A 256 -14.36 2.94 -17.08
C ALA A 256 -13.72 4.16 -17.77
N LEU A 257 -12.57 4.61 -17.26
CA LEU A 257 -11.77 5.68 -17.88
C LEU A 257 -11.30 5.29 -19.29
N ALA A 258 -10.80 4.06 -19.47
CA ALA A 258 -10.37 3.52 -20.75
C ALA A 258 -11.47 3.55 -21.81
N ARG A 259 -12.72 3.33 -21.40
CA ARG A 259 -13.89 3.35 -22.28
C ARG A 259 -14.32 4.78 -22.62
N VAL A 260 -14.41 5.65 -21.61
CA VAL A 260 -15.02 6.98 -21.76
C VAL A 260 -14.06 7.99 -22.41
N VAL A 261 -12.76 7.95 -22.10
CA VAL A 261 -11.79 8.93 -22.63
C VAL A 261 -11.74 8.92 -24.18
N PRO A 262 -11.60 7.76 -24.87
CA PRO A 262 -11.61 7.74 -26.34
C PRO A 262 -12.97 8.11 -26.92
N ALA A 263 -14.06 7.70 -26.27
CA ALA A 263 -15.42 7.97 -26.75
C ALA A 263 -15.76 9.47 -26.71
N ILE A 264 -15.32 10.19 -25.66
CA ILE A 264 -15.44 11.66 -25.61
C ILE A 264 -14.66 12.30 -26.75
N ARG A 265 -13.40 11.87 -26.93
CA ARG A 265 -12.52 12.37 -27.99
C ARG A 265 -13.05 12.17 -29.39
N GLY A 266 -13.71 11.04 -29.64
CA GLY A 266 -14.36 10.73 -30.92
C GLY A 266 -15.75 11.35 -31.08
N GLY A 267 -16.25 12.10 -30.09
CA GLY A 267 -17.58 12.74 -30.12
C GLY A 267 -18.76 11.78 -29.89
N ALA A 268 -18.49 10.52 -29.54
CA ALA A 268 -19.54 9.52 -29.26
C ALA A 268 -20.20 9.69 -27.90
N LEU A 269 -19.49 10.28 -26.93
CA LEU A 269 -19.99 10.61 -25.60
C LEU A 269 -19.72 12.08 -25.26
N ALA A 270 -20.60 12.65 -24.43
CA ALA A 270 -20.40 13.99 -23.88
C ALA A 270 -19.36 13.98 -22.74
N GLN A 271 -18.73 15.13 -22.47
CA GLN A 271 -17.79 15.27 -21.35
C GLN A 271 -18.40 14.86 -19.99
N ASN A 272 -19.72 15.07 -19.80
CA ASN A 272 -20.44 14.67 -18.59
C ASN A 272 -20.32 13.17 -18.27
N SER A 273 -20.08 12.31 -19.26
CA SER A 273 -19.86 10.88 -19.00
C SER A 273 -18.63 10.62 -18.11
N LEU A 274 -17.62 11.48 -18.15
CA LEU A 274 -16.50 11.42 -17.21
C LEU A 274 -16.91 11.95 -15.84
N GLU A 275 -17.69 13.03 -15.76
CA GLU A 275 -18.23 13.53 -14.49
C GLU A 275 -19.05 12.48 -13.75
N ASP A 276 -19.84 11.68 -14.47
CA ASP A 276 -20.65 10.62 -13.88
C ASP A 276 -19.77 9.53 -13.25
N ILE A 277 -18.64 9.17 -13.87
CA ILE A 277 -17.65 8.27 -13.26
C ILE A 277 -17.12 8.85 -11.94
N LEU A 278 -16.78 10.14 -11.93
CA LEU A 278 -16.26 10.81 -10.72
C LEU A 278 -17.32 10.88 -9.61
N LYS A 279 -18.59 11.12 -9.96
CA LYS A 279 -19.73 11.11 -9.02
C LYS A 279 -20.00 9.71 -8.45
N ILE A 280 -19.90 8.67 -9.29
CA ILE A 280 -20.01 7.28 -8.84
C ILE A 280 -18.90 6.97 -7.83
N HIS A 281 -17.65 7.39 -8.11
CA HIS A 281 -16.56 7.20 -7.16
C HIS A 281 -16.82 7.94 -5.83
N SER A 282 -17.18 9.23 -5.88
CA SER A 282 -17.36 10.02 -4.66
C SER A 282 -18.50 9.53 -3.77
N SER A 283 -19.55 8.94 -4.37
CA SER A 283 -20.66 8.33 -3.64
C SER A 283 -20.41 6.86 -3.25
N SER A 284 -19.42 6.20 -3.84
CA SER A 284 -19.10 4.80 -3.54
C SER A 284 -18.49 4.65 -2.13
N PRO A 285 -18.53 3.43 -1.54
CA PRO A 285 -17.75 3.13 -0.34
C PRO A 285 -16.24 3.11 -0.60
N PHE A 286 -15.77 3.31 -1.84
CA PHE A 286 -14.36 3.41 -2.19
C PHE A 286 -13.86 4.85 -2.27
N ASN A 287 -14.62 5.84 -1.78
CA ASN A 287 -14.08 7.19 -1.62
C ASN A 287 -12.94 7.20 -0.58
N ALA A 288 -12.00 8.13 -0.74
CA ALA A 288 -10.80 8.17 0.09
C ALA A 288 -11.09 8.35 1.59
N GLY A 289 -12.17 9.06 1.95
CA GLY A 289 -12.56 9.28 3.34
C GLY A 289 -12.89 7.97 4.06
N GLU A 290 -13.82 7.20 3.50
CA GLU A 290 -14.26 5.90 4.06
C GLU A 290 -13.11 4.88 4.11
N LEU A 291 -12.31 4.79 3.03
CA LEU A 291 -11.16 3.89 2.97
C LEU A 291 -10.11 4.21 4.03
N ASN A 292 -9.75 5.49 4.18
CA ASN A 292 -8.78 5.92 5.18
C ASN A 292 -9.31 5.76 6.61
N GLN A 293 -10.61 6.00 6.84
CA GLN A 293 -11.22 5.79 8.15
C GLN A 293 -11.16 4.32 8.55
N TRP A 294 -11.51 3.40 7.64
CA TRP A 294 -11.41 1.97 7.92
C TRP A 294 -9.97 1.52 8.21
N LEU A 295 -9.01 1.96 7.39
CA LEU A 295 -7.59 1.68 7.60
C LEU A 295 -7.06 2.26 8.92
N HIS A 296 -7.54 3.45 9.31
CA HIS A 296 -7.23 4.06 10.59
C HIS A 296 -7.68 3.17 11.75
N TYR A 297 -8.93 2.66 11.72
CA TYR A 297 -9.44 1.76 12.74
C TYR A 297 -8.71 0.42 12.79
N ALA A 298 -8.43 -0.18 11.64
CA ALA A 298 -7.64 -1.41 11.56
C ALA A 298 -6.23 -1.20 12.14
N ASN A 299 -5.62 -0.03 11.88
CA ASN A 299 -4.34 0.34 12.43
C ASN A 299 -4.36 0.54 13.96
N LEU A 300 -5.41 1.17 14.51
CA LEU A 300 -5.59 1.30 15.96
C LEU A 300 -5.78 -0.06 16.64
N GLU A 301 -6.58 -0.95 16.05
CA GLU A 301 -6.81 -2.30 16.58
C GLU A 301 -5.49 -3.10 16.62
N VAL A 302 -4.72 -3.10 15.53
CA VAL A 302 -3.40 -3.76 15.48
C VAL A 302 -2.42 -3.15 16.50
N HIS A 303 -2.47 -1.83 16.70
CA HIS A 303 -1.63 -1.17 17.70
C HIS A 303 -2.01 -1.57 19.13
N LEU A 304 -3.31 -1.61 19.44
CA LEU A 304 -3.82 -2.05 20.73
C LEU A 304 -3.34 -3.49 21.05
N LEU A 305 -3.52 -4.41 20.11
CA LEU A 305 -3.08 -5.79 20.27
C LEU A 305 -1.56 -5.90 20.45
N SER A 306 -0.79 -5.14 19.66
CA SER A 306 0.67 -5.06 19.81
C SER A 306 1.09 -4.61 21.22
N SER A 307 0.39 -3.64 21.80
CA SER A 307 0.68 -3.14 23.16
C SER A 307 0.40 -4.23 24.23
N TYR A 308 -0.72 -4.94 24.09
CA TYR A 308 -1.10 -5.99 25.02
C TYR A 308 -0.15 -7.19 24.94
N THR A 309 0.15 -7.67 23.74
CA THR A 309 1.06 -8.83 23.55
C THR A 309 2.49 -8.51 23.96
N LYS A 310 2.99 -7.28 23.72
CA LYS A 310 4.30 -6.83 24.22
C LYS A 310 4.40 -6.90 25.74
N THR A 311 3.31 -6.64 26.46
CA THR A 311 3.26 -6.66 27.93
C THR A 311 3.35 -8.08 28.49
N LEU A 312 2.98 -9.09 27.70
CA LEU A 312 2.94 -10.51 28.03
C LEU A 312 4.10 -11.29 27.38
N LYS A 313 5.29 -10.69 27.35
CA LYS A 313 6.46 -11.27 26.69
C LYS A 313 6.79 -12.66 27.25
N GLY A 314 6.89 -13.65 26.36
CA GLY A 314 7.19 -15.04 26.69
C GLY A 314 5.97 -15.95 26.78
N ILE A 315 4.76 -15.39 26.72
CA ILE A 315 3.53 -16.17 26.59
C ILE A 315 3.29 -16.50 25.12
N GLN A 316 2.96 -17.76 24.84
CA GLN A 316 2.70 -18.25 23.49
C GLN A 316 1.38 -17.68 22.97
N ILE A 317 1.38 -17.24 21.70
CA ILE A 317 0.18 -16.81 21.00
C ILE A 317 -0.22 -17.93 20.04
N GLU A 318 -1.44 -18.43 20.18
CA GLU A 318 -1.99 -19.47 19.34
C GLU A 318 -3.31 -19.01 18.74
N ASP A 319 -3.45 -19.17 17.43
CA ASP A 319 -4.74 -18.99 16.79
C ASP A 319 -5.73 -20.08 17.26
N SER A 320 -7.03 -19.83 17.08
CA SER A 320 -8.09 -20.74 17.54
C SER A 320 -7.91 -22.18 17.04
N ASP A 321 -7.47 -22.36 15.79
CA ASP A 321 -7.21 -23.68 15.20
C ASP A 321 -6.00 -24.41 15.82
N SER A 322 -5.00 -23.66 16.27
CA SER A 322 -3.78 -24.22 16.88
C SER A 322 -3.95 -24.51 18.37
N LEU A 323 -4.91 -23.83 19.03
CA LEU A 323 -5.16 -23.96 20.46
C LEU A 323 -5.42 -25.41 20.87
N ILE A 324 -6.06 -26.20 20.00
CA ILE A 324 -6.38 -27.61 20.28
C ILE A 324 -5.15 -28.46 20.61
N PHE A 325 -3.99 -28.16 20.01
CA PHE A 325 -2.76 -28.91 20.30
C PHE A 325 -2.27 -28.67 21.72
N SER A 326 -2.42 -27.45 22.22
CA SER A 326 -2.10 -27.12 23.61
C SER A 326 -3.12 -27.68 24.61
N LEU A 327 -4.37 -27.84 24.20
CA LEU A 327 -5.43 -28.43 25.04
C LEU A 327 -5.33 -29.96 25.18
N LEU A 328 -4.71 -30.63 24.21
CA LEU A 328 -4.57 -32.09 24.16
C LEU A 328 -3.19 -32.58 24.63
N ASP A 329 -2.33 -31.68 25.12
CA ASP A 329 -1.01 -32.03 25.64
C ASP A 329 -1.14 -32.84 26.94
N PRO A 330 -0.68 -34.11 26.96
CA PRO A 330 -0.87 -34.98 28.13
C PRO A 330 -0.07 -34.54 29.37
N ASP A 331 0.93 -33.67 29.21
CA ASP A 331 1.73 -33.14 30.31
C ASP A 331 1.11 -31.89 30.97
N ILE A 332 0.01 -31.36 30.39
CA ILE A 332 -0.68 -30.15 30.84
C ILE A 332 -2.07 -30.51 31.36
N ASP A 333 -2.36 -30.17 32.61
CA ASP A 333 -3.70 -30.30 33.18
C ASP A 333 -4.55 -29.07 32.88
N ASP A 334 -3.99 -27.88 33.08
CA ASP A 334 -4.76 -26.64 33.05
C ASP A 334 -4.20 -25.67 32.02
N VAL A 335 -5.06 -25.14 31.15
CA VAL A 335 -4.70 -24.06 30.22
C VAL A 335 -5.49 -22.81 30.57
N VAL A 336 -4.78 -21.75 30.91
CA VAL A 336 -5.36 -20.41 31.12
C VAL A 336 -5.09 -19.58 29.88
N CYS A 337 -6.16 -19.18 29.20
CA CYS A 337 -6.08 -18.52 27.90
C CYS A 337 -6.65 -17.11 27.96
N LEU A 338 -5.81 -16.09 27.74
CA LEU A 338 -6.28 -14.73 27.49
C LEU A 338 -6.76 -14.65 26.03
N THR A 339 -8.08 -14.59 25.86
CA THR A 339 -8.72 -14.64 24.55
C THR A 339 -9.21 -13.26 24.14
N PHE A 340 -8.83 -12.80 22.95
CA PHE A 340 -9.47 -11.65 22.29
C PHE A 340 -10.76 -12.11 21.60
N THR A 341 -11.89 -11.60 22.08
CA THR A 341 -13.22 -12.14 21.74
C THR A 341 -13.92 -11.40 20.61
N SER A 342 -13.40 -10.23 20.22
CA SER A 342 -14.06 -9.31 19.30
C SER A 342 -13.38 -9.16 17.92
N LEU A 343 -12.32 -9.91 17.64
CA LEU A 343 -11.57 -9.79 16.37
C LEU A 343 -12.36 -10.28 15.15
N LYS A 344 -13.16 -11.35 15.32
CA LYS A 344 -13.98 -11.98 14.27
C LYS A 344 -15.37 -11.34 14.08
N TYR A 345 -15.65 -10.22 14.73
CA TYR A 345 -16.95 -9.56 14.56
C TYR A 345 -17.17 -9.15 13.10
N GLU A 346 -18.43 -9.21 12.67
CA GLU A 346 -18.82 -8.84 11.31
C GLU A 346 -18.38 -7.40 10.97
N ASP A 347 -17.60 -7.26 9.89
CA ASP A 347 -17.23 -5.96 9.36
C ASP A 347 -18.19 -5.56 8.24
N LYS A 348 -19.23 -4.81 8.62
CA LYS A 348 -20.25 -4.31 7.70
C LYS A 348 -19.68 -3.45 6.56
N TYR A 349 -18.59 -2.73 6.83
CA TYR A 349 -17.96 -1.92 5.79
C TYR A 349 -17.28 -2.80 4.74
N LEU A 350 -16.54 -3.83 5.15
CA LEU A 350 -15.98 -4.81 4.21
C LEU A 350 -17.06 -5.56 3.42
N ALA A 351 -18.18 -5.89 4.06
CA ALA A 351 -19.33 -6.48 3.37
C ALA A 351 -19.86 -5.53 2.27
N ASN A 352 -19.98 -4.24 2.58
CA ASN A 352 -20.38 -3.22 1.60
C ASN A 352 -19.38 -3.08 0.44
N LEU A 353 -18.07 -3.09 0.71
CA LEU A 353 -17.04 -3.06 -0.34
C LEU A 353 -17.17 -4.28 -1.26
N THR A 354 -17.32 -5.46 -0.67
CA THR A 354 -17.44 -6.74 -1.39
C THR A 354 -18.69 -6.75 -2.26
N GLU A 355 -19.83 -6.29 -1.73
CA GLU A 355 -21.08 -6.20 -2.47
C GLU A 355 -21.01 -5.19 -3.62
N PHE A 356 -20.35 -4.04 -3.39
CA PHE A 356 -20.20 -3.01 -4.41
C PHE A 356 -19.46 -3.53 -5.65
N VAL A 357 -18.37 -4.28 -5.46
CA VAL A 357 -17.52 -4.78 -6.55
C VAL A 357 -18.06 -6.03 -7.25
N LYS A 358 -19.18 -6.62 -6.81
CA LYS A 358 -19.84 -7.72 -7.53
C LYS A 358 -20.40 -7.29 -8.89
N PHE A 359 -20.69 -6.00 -9.06
CA PHE A 359 -21.29 -5.46 -10.27
C PHE A 359 -20.48 -4.28 -10.79
N ASP A 360 -20.32 -4.20 -12.12
CA ASP A 360 -19.67 -3.06 -12.76
C ASP A 360 -20.61 -1.85 -12.77
N ARG A 361 -20.54 -1.05 -11.70
CA ARG A 361 -21.40 0.13 -11.47
C ARG A 361 -21.17 1.24 -12.49
N PHE A 362 -20.00 1.29 -13.13
CA PHE A 362 -19.72 2.27 -14.18
C PHE A 362 -20.44 1.97 -15.49
N LYS A 363 -21.24 0.89 -15.59
CA LYS A 363 -22.04 0.54 -16.77
C LYS A 363 -23.55 0.70 -16.59
N LYS A 364 -24.06 0.84 -15.36
CA LYS A 364 -25.50 0.88 -15.07
C LYS A 364 -25.85 2.20 -14.38
N SER A 365 -26.91 2.88 -14.85
CA SER A 365 -27.41 4.12 -14.25
C SER A 365 -28.20 3.90 -12.96
N ASP A 366 -28.75 2.70 -12.79
CA ASP A 366 -29.74 2.45 -11.74
C ASP A 366 -29.06 1.75 -10.56
N TRP A 367 -28.53 2.56 -9.65
CA TRP A 367 -28.14 2.11 -8.32
C TRP A 367 -28.75 3.02 -7.27
N ASP A 368 -29.71 2.48 -6.54
CA ASP A 368 -30.11 3.04 -5.26
C ASP A 368 -29.00 2.77 -4.24
N MET A 369 -28.47 3.85 -3.69
CA MET A 369 -27.47 3.79 -2.63
C MET A 369 -27.97 2.90 -1.49
N PRO A 370 -27.18 1.91 -1.01
CA PRO A 370 -27.45 1.30 0.27
C PRO A 370 -27.46 2.43 1.30
N PRO A 371 -28.39 2.40 2.26
CA PRO A 371 -28.41 3.41 3.31
C PRO A 371 -27.02 3.50 3.93
N GLN A 372 -26.49 4.73 4.04
CA GLN A 372 -25.21 4.95 4.70
C GLN A 372 -25.26 4.28 6.07
N THR A 373 -24.40 3.29 6.27
CA THR A 373 -24.30 2.63 7.57
C THR A 373 -23.74 3.65 8.53
N SER A 374 -24.56 4.08 9.50
CA SER A 374 -24.12 4.97 10.57
C SER A 374 -22.83 4.43 11.19
N PRO A 375 -21.89 5.29 11.62
CA PRO A 375 -20.63 4.85 12.20
C PRO A 375 -20.91 3.96 13.41
N VAL A 376 -20.72 2.65 13.23
CA VAL A 376 -20.81 1.68 14.32
C VAL A 376 -19.55 1.84 15.13
N LYS A 377 -19.67 2.38 16.35
CA LYS A 377 -18.55 2.46 17.30
C LYS A 377 -17.87 1.11 17.38
N LYS A 378 -16.58 1.08 17.07
CA LYS A 378 -15.76 -0.13 17.14
C LYS A 378 -15.70 -0.59 18.60
N TRP A 379 -15.53 -1.90 18.80
CA TRP A 379 -15.58 -2.49 20.14
C TRP A 379 -14.52 -1.88 21.08
N PHE A 380 -13.34 -1.52 20.55
CA PHE A 380 -12.24 -0.92 21.29
C PHE A 380 -12.41 0.59 21.58
N GLU A 381 -13.39 1.26 20.97
CA GLU A 381 -13.72 2.66 21.29
C GLU A 381 -14.64 2.76 22.51
N ARG A 382 -15.20 1.64 22.98
CA ARG A 382 -16.08 1.61 24.14
C ARG A 382 -15.24 1.59 25.41
N HIS A 383 -15.41 2.60 26.26
CA HIS A 383 -14.65 2.75 27.49
C HIS A 383 -14.78 1.54 28.42
N GLU A 384 -16.00 1.02 28.57
CA GLU A 384 -16.29 -0.19 29.37
C GLU A 384 -15.50 -1.42 28.89
N VAL A 385 -15.37 -1.60 27.58
CA VAL A 385 -14.65 -2.72 26.97
C VAL A 385 -13.15 -2.54 27.19
N ALA A 386 -12.63 -1.33 26.98
CA ALA A 386 -11.22 -1.02 27.20
C ALA A 386 -10.80 -1.23 28.67
N LEU A 387 -11.66 -0.85 29.64
CA LEU A 387 -11.41 -1.10 31.07
C LEU A 387 -11.38 -2.59 31.39
N LYS A 388 -12.40 -3.35 30.93
CA LYS A 388 -12.45 -4.81 31.14
C LYS A 388 -11.23 -5.51 30.55
N MET A 389 -10.81 -5.12 29.36
CA MET A 389 -9.60 -5.69 28.75
C MET A 389 -8.35 -5.42 29.56
N ARG A 390 -8.20 -4.20 30.09
CA ARG A 390 -7.07 -3.82 30.93
C ARG A 390 -7.04 -4.64 32.22
N GLU A 391 -8.20 -4.86 32.83
CA GLU A 391 -8.35 -5.68 34.02
C GLU A 391 -7.98 -7.14 33.74
N ASN A 392 -8.54 -7.74 32.69
CA ASN A 392 -8.20 -9.10 32.26
C ASN A 392 -6.69 -9.24 31.98
N LEU A 393 -6.09 -8.27 31.30
CA LEU A 393 -4.65 -8.26 31.04
C LEU A 393 -3.84 -8.26 32.34
N PHE A 394 -4.23 -7.40 33.30
CA PHE A 394 -3.56 -7.30 34.59
C PHE A 394 -3.67 -8.61 35.39
N GLN A 395 -4.88 -9.14 35.53
CA GLN A 395 -5.13 -10.39 36.25
C GLN A 395 -4.39 -11.57 35.62
N PHE A 396 -4.47 -11.71 34.30
CA PHE A 396 -3.78 -12.76 33.56
C PHE A 396 -2.27 -12.67 33.74
N LYS A 397 -1.70 -11.46 33.61
CA LYS A 397 -0.27 -11.23 33.81
C LYS A 397 0.16 -11.62 35.21
N SER A 398 -0.46 -11.05 36.24
CA SER A 398 -0.11 -11.31 37.64
C SER A 398 -0.22 -12.79 37.99
N PHE A 399 -1.24 -13.47 37.47
CA PHE A 399 -1.42 -14.89 37.69
C PHE A 399 -0.39 -15.75 36.95
N SER A 400 -0.09 -15.43 35.70
CA SER A 400 0.95 -16.12 34.91
C SER A 400 2.35 -15.99 35.55
N GLU A 401 2.65 -14.84 36.15
CA GLU A 401 3.90 -14.61 36.87
C GLU A 401 3.95 -15.39 38.20
N ALA A 402 2.84 -15.41 38.94
CA ALA A 402 2.74 -16.14 40.21
C ALA A 402 2.80 -17.68 40.03
N LYS A 403 2.44 -18.18 38.85
CA LYS A 403 2.37 -19.61 38.51
C LYS A 403 3.46 -20.06 37.52
N LYS A 404 4.51 -19.26 37.34
CA LYS A 404 5.57 -19.52 36.35
C LYS A 404 6.29 -20.88 36.52
N ASP A 405 6.38 -21.38 37.75
CA ASP A 405 7.06 -22.65 38.07
C ASP A 405 6.12 -23.87 38.01
N GLU A 406 4.82 -23.66 37.78
CA GLU A 406 3.81 -24.73 37.71
C GLU A 406 3.88 -25.43 36.35
N LYS A 407 4.52 -26.61 36.31
CA LYS A 407 4.80 -27.32 35.04
C LYS A 407 3.55 -27.88 34.35
N ARG A 408 2.48 -28.14 35.09
CA ARG A 408 1.22 -28.72 34.57
C ARG A 408 0.21 -27.65 34.14
N MET A 409 0.57 -26.36 34.24
CA MET A 409 -0.29 -25.24 33.85
C MET A 409 0.35 -24.46 32.70
N ARG A 410 -0.43 -24.15 31.66
CA ARG A 410 0.05 -23.40 30.49
C ARG A 410 -0.73 -22.10 30.33
N PHE A 411 -0.01 -21.03 29.96
CA PHE A 411 -0.55 -19.72 29.68
C PHE A 411 -0.48 -19.43 28.18
N ILE A 412 -1.60 -19.03 27.58
CA ILE A 412 -1.71 -18.80 26.13
C ILE A 412 -2.50 -17.52 25.86
N ILE A 413 -2.20 -16.85 24.74
CA ILE A 413 -3.02 -15.79 24.17
C ILE A 413 -3.67 -16.33 22.90
N SER A 414 -4.97 -16.11 22.73
CA SER A 414 -5.69 -16.55 21.53
C SER A 414 -6.74 -15.54 21.07
N ALA A 415 -7.42 -15.84 19.97
CA ALA A 415 -8.55 -15.09 19.45
C ALA A 415 -9.71 -16.06 19.15
N ILE A 416 -10.77 -16.00 19.95
CA ILE A 416 -11.94 -16.87 19.83
C ILE A 416 -13.16 -15.99 20.00
N SER A 417 -14.02 -15.94 18.99
CA SER A 417 -15.15 -15.02 19.00
C SER A 417 -16.15 -15.36 20.11
N ASP A 418 -16.50 -14.35 20.92
CA ASP A 418 -17.52 -14.48 21.96
C ASP A 418 -18.21 -13.14 22.20
N ALA A 419 -19.43 -13.02 21.67
CA ALA A 419 -20.24 -11.82 21.81
C ALA A 419 -20.70 -11.54 23.24
N SER A 420 -20.68 -12.54 24.14
CA SER A 420 -21.08 -12.37 25.53
C SER A 420 -20.06 -11.59 26.36
N SER A 421 -18.79 -11.57 25.91
CA SER A 421 -17.69 -10.94 26.62
C SER A 421 -16.85 -10.07 25.68
N PRO A 422 -17.32 -8.88 25.26
CA PRO A 422 -16.61 -8.05 24.29
C PRO A 422 -15.20 -7.61 24.74
N GLY A 423 -14.29 -7.48 23.77
CA GLY A 423 -12.89 -7.10 23.95
C GLY A 423 -11.98 -8.31 24.21
N SER A 424 -11.94 -8.73 25.46
CA SER A 424 -11.21 -9.93 25.88
C SER A 424 -11.89 -10.62 27.07
N SER A 425 -11.49 -11.87 27.31
CA SER A 425 -11.81 -12.63 28.52
C SER A 425 -10.69 -13.62 28.84
N ILE A 426 -10.67 -14.12 30.07
CA ILE A 426 -9.76 -15.20 30.49
C ILE A 426 -10.57 -16.50 30.51
N TYR A 427 -10.15 -17.47 29.71
CA TYR A 427 -10.75 -18.79 29.64
C TYR A 427 -9.90 -19.79 30.43
N LEU A 428 -10.56 -20.69 31.16
CA LEU A 428 -9.93 -21.82 31.83
C LEU A 428 -10.35 -23.11 31.13
N TYR A 429 -9.35 -23.90 30.76
CA TYR A 429 -9.54 -25.26 30.29
C TYR A 429 -8.90 -26.23 31.28
N GLU A 430 -9.66 -27.20 31.75
CA GLU A 430 -9.19 -28.27 32.64
C GLU A 430 -9.26 -29.59 31.89
N ARG A 431 -8.11 -30.27 31.77
CA ARG A 431 -7.93 -31.53 31.03
C ARG A 431 -8.52 -31.47 29.62
N GLY A 432 -8.24 -30.36 28.94
CA GLY A 432 -8.68 -30.08 27.57
C GLY A 432 -10.14 -29.61 27.43
N ASN A 433 -10.93 -29.55 28.52
CA ASN A 433 -12.32 -29.10 28.47
C ASN A 433 -12.45 -27.66 28.93
N LEU A 434 -13.21 -26.83 28.21
CA LEU A 434 -13.52 -25.46 28.62
C LEU A 434 -14.45 -25.48 29.84
N THR A 435 -13.96 -25.03 31.00
CA THR A 435 -14.72 -25.04 32.26
C THR A 435 -15.22 -23.66 32.65
N ASP A 436 -14.47 -22.60 32.33
CA ASP A 436 -14.88 -21.21 32.62
C ASP A 436 -14.49 -20.26 31.48
N ARG A 437 -15.43 -19.38 31.08
CA ARG A 437 -15.23 -18.34 30.05
C ARG A 437 -14.95 -16.95 30.62
N GLN A 438 -15.08 -16.78 31.92
CA GLN A 438 -14.86 -15.52 32.64
C GLN A 438 -14.03 -15.78 33.90
N TYR A 439 -13.05 -16.67 33.79
CA TYR A 439 -12.21 -17.08 34.89
C TYR A 439 -11.56 -15.86 35.54
N GLN A 440 -11.69 -15.76 36.87
CA GLN A 440 -11.08 -14.71 37.68
C GLN A 440 -9.94 -15.34 38.48
N PRO A 441 -8.68 -15.25 38.01
CA PRO A 441 -7.56 -15.85 38.71
C PRO A 441 -7.31 -15.10 40.02
N MET A 442 -7.55 -15.75 41.16
CA MET A 442 -7.23 -15.16 42.46
C MET A 442 -5.74 -15.41 42.80
N PRO A 443 -4.95 -14.37 43.14
CA PRO A 443 -3.66 -14.58 43.79
C PRO A 443 -3.91 -15.32 45.12
N LYS A 444 -3.10 -16.33 45.44
CA LYS A 444 -3.26 -17.14 46.67
C LYS A 444 -3.53 -16.23 47.89
N PRO A 445 -4.50 -16.55 48.76
CA PRO A 445 -4.61 -15.88 50.05
C PRO A 445 -3.32 -16.09 50.86
N PRO A 446 -2.91 -15.11 51.70
CA PRO A 446 -1.76 -15.29 52.58
C PRO A 446 -1.95 -16.56 53.43
N GLN A 447 -0.88 -17.35 53.56
CA GLN A 447 -0.93 -18.58 54.37
C GLN A 447 -1.44 -18.25 55.79
N PRO A 448 -2.33 -19.08 56.36
CA PRO A 448 -2.79 -18.86 57.73
C PRO A 448 -1.60 -18.86 58.67
N GLN A 449 -1.42 -17.77 59.43
CA GLN A 449 -0.49 -17.74 60.54
C GLN A 449 -0.99 -18.71 61.61
N VAL A 450 -0.28 -19.80 61.81
CA VAL A 450 -0.44 -20.65 62.98
C VAL A 450 -0.02 -19.81 64.18
N LYS A 451 -0.99 -19.36 64.99
CA LYS A 451 -0.70 -18.88 66.34
C LYS A 451 -0.44 -20.13 67.19
N ASP A 452 0.81 -20.29 67.63
CA ASP A 452 1.11 -21.19 68.73
C ASP A 452 0.46 -20.63 70.00
N ASP A 453 -0.72 -21.17 70.35
CA ASP A 453 -1.29 -21.01 71.68
C ASP A 453 -0.47 -21.87 72.66
N MET A 454 0.52 -21.25 73.32
CA MET A 454 1.13 -21.83 74.51
C MET A 454 0.11 -21.84 75.65
N SER A 455 -0.50 -23.01 75.82
CA SER A 455 -1.40 -23.36 76.92
C SER A 455 -0.79 -23.05 78.30
N HIS A 456 -1.63 -22.43 79.13
CA HIS A 456 -1.42 -22.07 80.52
C HIS A 456 -0.86 -23.19 81.42
N GLY A 457 0.22 -22.89 82.13
CA GLY A 457 0.66 -23.64 83.31
C GLY A 457 -0.27 -23.36 84.49
N VAL A 458 -0.93 -24.40 84.98
CA VAL A 458 -1.69 -24.43 86.22
C VAL A 458 -0.71 -24.55 87.40
N PHE A 459 -0.70 -23.58 88.31
CA PHE A 459 -0.11 -23.74 89.64
C PHE A 459 -1.19 -24.23 90.61
N LEU A 460 -0.93 -25.37 91.26
CA LEU A 460 -1.66 -25.86 92.42
C LEU A 460 -1.06 -25.22 93.68
N THR A 461 -1.92 -24.64 94.53
CA THR A 461 -1.66 -24.38 95.96
C THR A 461 -2.40 -25.39 96.81
#